data_AF-A0AAU6Q9L3-F1
#
_entry.id   AF-A0AAU6Q9L3-F1
#
_cell.length_a   1.000
_cell.length_b   1.000
_cell.length_c   1.000
_cell.angle_alpha   90.00
_cell.angle_beta   90.00
_cell.angle_gamma   90.00
#
_symmetry.space_group_name_H-M   'P 1'
#
loop_
_entity.id
_entity.type
_entity.pdbx_description
1 polymer ?
#
loop_
_entity_poly.entity_id
_entity_poly.type
_entity_poly.pdbx_seq_one_letter_code
_entity_poly.pdbx_strand_id
1 'polypeptide(L)'
;MTKRPSDVLARMKATATREKPVSTDPTETALRPEVVATEDTPPTKPPRVRRVRFTLDLDPEQHKALKRFALDADADASEVMRALLSQLQTNTALRNAVLTALSND
;
A
#
# COMPACT_ATOMS: atom_id res chain seq x y z
N MET A 1 -17.69 32.76 49.55
CA MET A 1 -17.34 31.32 49.61
C MET A 1 -17.40 30.74 48.19
N THR A 2 -16.37 30.99 47.36
CA THR A 2 -15.27 30.06 47.00
C THR A 2 -15.70 28.77 46.28
N LYS A 3 -15.89 28.86 44.95
CA LYS A 3 -15.87 27.67 44.07
C LYS A 3 -14.40 27.25 43.90
N ARG A 4 -14.08 26.04 44.38
CA ARG A 4 -12.71 25.48 44.41
C ARG A 4 -12.29 24.98 43.02
N PRO A 5 -11.08 25.28 42.53
CA PRO A 5 -10.55 24.78 41.26
C PRO A 5 -9.78 23.46 41.46
N SER A 6 -10.48 22.34 41.64
CA SER A 6 -9.82 21.08 42.02
C SER A 6 -10.42 19.82 41.38
N ASP A 7 -10.69 19.84 40.07
CA ASP A 7 -11.16 18.63 39.36
C ASP A 7 -10.45 18.36 38.00
N VAL A 8 -9.52 19.20 37.58
CA VAL A 8 -8.81 19.02 36.29
C VAL A 8 -7.50 18.23 36.46
N LEU A 9 -6.91 18.21 37.66
CA LEU A 9 -5.66 17.50 37.97
C LEU A 9 -5.84 16.00 38.31
N ALA A 10 -7.07 15.54 38.55
CA ALA A 10 -7.35 14.13 38.85
C ALA A 10 -7.40 13.25 37.58
N ARG A 11 -7.71 13.82 36.41
CA ARG A 11 -7.81 13.07 35.15
C ARG A 11 -6.46 12.79 34.47
N MET A 12 -5.39 13.50 34.83
CA MET A 12 -4.08 13.41 34.14
C MET A 12 -3.09 12.41 34.74
N LYS A 13 -3.48 11.54 35.69
CA LYS A 13 -2.56 10.59 36.36
C LYS A 13 -2.74 9.10 36.01
N ALA A 14 -3.57 8.74 35.02
CA ALA A 14 -3.99 7.33 34.84
C ALA A 14 -3.67 6.67 33.48
N THR A 15 -2.65 7.11 32.73
CA THR A 15 -2.25 6.42 31.47
C THR A 15 -0.75 6.37 31.18
N ALA A 16 0.09 6.53 32.20
CA ALA A 16 1.50 6.16 32.10
C ALA A 16 1.69 4.81 32.81
N THR A 17 2.40 3.87 32.17
CA THR A 17 2.76 2.52 32.63
C THR A 17 1.80 1.40 32.18
N ARG A 18 2.04 0.86 30.98
CA ARG A 18 1.86 -0.57 30.75
C ARG A 18 3.06 -1.10 29.98
N GLU A 19 3.97 -1.68 30.74
CA GLU A 19 5.13 -2.42 30.30
C GLU A 19 4.72 -3.66 29.49
N LYS A 20 5.56 -4.00 28.50
CA LYS A 20 5.49 -5.21 27.69
C LYS A 20 5.75 -6.44 28.57
N PRO A 21 4.98 -7.53 28.43
CA PRO A 21 5.49 -8.86 28.74
C PRO A 21 5.98 -9.56 27.48
N VAL A 22 7.29 -9.80 27.44
CA VAL A 22 7.90 -10.93 26.75
C VAL A 22 7.41 -12.19 27.47
N SER A 23 6.68 -13.06 26.78
CA SER A 23 6.44 -14.43 27.24
C SER A 23 7.28 -15.37 26.38
N THR A 24 8.41 -15.77 26.96
CA THR A 24 9.10 -17.04 26.70
C THR A 24 8.55 -18.08 27.65
N ASP A 25 8.12 -19.25 27.17
CA ASP A 25 8.49 -20.59 27.68
C ASP A 25 7.80 -21.73 26.87
N PRO A 26 8.27 -22.99 26.95
CA PRO A 26 8.46 -23.87 25.79
C PRO A 26 7.70 -25.22 25.91
N THR A 27 7.77 -26.03 24.84
CA THR A 27 7.55 -27.49 24.82
C THR A 27 6.23 -28.05 25.36
N GLU A 28 5.33 -28.46 24.47
CA GLU A 28 4.67 -29.78 24.64
C GLU A 28 4.24 -30.40 23.30
N THR A 29 4.77 -31.59 23.08
CA THR A 29 4.54 -32.51 21.98
C THR A 29 3.12 -33.09 22.07
N ALA A 30 2.29 -32.91 21.05
CA ALA A 30 1.14 -33.81 20.83
C ALA A 30 0.71 -33.83 19.35
N LEU A 31 1.07 -34.95 18.69
CA LEU A 31 0.28 -35.66 17.69
C LEU A 31 -0.02 -34.95 16.35
N ARG A 32 0.92 -35.11 15.41
CA ARG A 32 0.66 -35.05 13.97
C ARG A 32 -0.24 -36.24 13.56
N PRO A 33 -1.33 -36.04 12.80
CA PRO A 33 -1.85 -37.08 11.94
C PRO A 33 -0.96 -37.14 10.69
N GLU A 34 -0.33 -38.30 10.46
CA GLU A 34 0.22 -38.64 9.15
C GLU A 34 -0.91 -38.69 8.13
N VAL A 35 -1.04 -37.65 7.30
CA VAL A 35 -1.82 -37.72 6.07
C VAL A 35 -0.88 -38.21 4.99
N VAL A 36 -1.12 -39.47 4.64
CA VAL A 36 -0.54 -40.27 3.57
C VAL A 36 -0.28 -39.42 2.33
N ALA A 37 0.96 -39.52 1.84
CA ALA A 37 1.41 -38.94 0.59
C ALA A 37 0.66 -39.58 -0.58
N THR A 38 -0.19 -38.80 -1.24
CA THR A 38 -0.75 -39.14 -2.55
C THR A 38 -0.22 -38.13 -3.56
N GLU A 39 0.62 -38.66 -4.45
CA GLU A 39 0.98 -38.15 -5.78
C GLU A 39 1.76 -36.82 -5.88
N ASP A 40 3.05 -37.03 -6.16
CA ASP A 40 4.10 -36.09 -6.50
C ASP A 40 3.80 -35.35 -7.82
N THR A 41 2.99 -34.30 -7.75
CA THR A 41 3.01 -33.25 -8.78
C THR A 41 3.64 -32.01 -8.14
N PRO A 42 4.79 -31.51 -8.62
CA PRO A 42 5.33 -30.27 -8.11
C PRO A 42 4.31 -29.16 -8.39
N PRO A 43 3.85 -28.40 -7.37
CA PRO A 43 2.99 -27.26 -7.63
C PRO A 43 3.83 -26.23 -8.38
N THR A 44 3.63 -26.14 -9.70
CA THR A 44 4.15 -25.07 -10.54
C THR A 44 3.62 -23.77 -9.96
N LYS A 45 4.42 -23.11 -9.12
CA LYS A 45 4.07 -21.81 -8.54
C LYS A 45 3.77 -20.87 -9.70
N PRO A 46 2.57 -20.26 -9.76
CA PRO A 46 2.27 -19.31 -10.81
C PRO A 46 3.31 -18.18 -10.79
N PRO A 47 3.73 -17.67 -11.96
CA PRO A 47 4.74 -16.62 -12.03
C PRO A 47 4.26 -15.44 -11.18
N ARG A 48 5.00 -15.14 -10.12
CA ARG A 48 4.69 -14.01 -9.24
C ARG A 48 4.94 -12.75 -10.04
N VAL A 49 3.87 -12.11 -10.53
CA VAL A 49 3.94 -10.76 -11.09
C VAL A 49 4.33 -9.83 -9.94
N ARG A 50 5.64 -9.56 -9.82
CA ARG A 50 6.17 -8.68 -8.78
C ARG A 50 5.75 -7.25 -9.12
N ARG A 51 4.85 -6.68 -8.31
CA ARG A 51 4.51 -5.26 -8.41
C ARG A 51 5.70 -4.44 -7.91
N VAL A 52 6.20 -3.56 -8.76
CA VAL A 52 7.28 -2.61 -8.42
C VAL A 52 6.67 -1.26 -8.09
N ARG A 53 7.19 -0.59 -7.05
CA ARG A 53 6.77 0.77 -6.70
C ARG A 53 7.45 1.77 -7.62
N PHE A 54 6.67 2.70 -8.15
CA PHE A 54 7.14 3.81 -8.97
C PHE A 54 6.73 5.11 -8.29
N THR A 55 7.69 6.01 -8.10
CA THR A 55 7.48 7.34 -7.53
C THR A 55 7.79 8.36 -8.61
N LEU A 56 6.90 9.34 -8.76
CA LEU A 56 7.00 10.40 -9.76
C LEU A 56 6.83 11.74 -9.05
N ASP A 57 7.81 12.63 -9.23
CA ASP A 57 7.69 14.01 -8.80
C ASP A 57 6.86 14.77 -9.85
N LEU A 58 5.78 15.40 -9.40
CA LEU A 58 4.86 16.15 -10.25
C LEU A 58 4.78 17.59 -9.75
N ASP A 59 4.69 18.53 -10.69
CA ASP A 59 4.36 19.90 -10.33
C ASP A 59 2.97 19.97 -9.68
N PRO A 60 2.73 20.95 -8.79
CA PRO A 60 1.45 21.05 -8.09
C PRO A 60 0.24 21.13 -9.02
N GLU A 61 0.39 21.73 -10.21
CA GLU A 61 -0.66 21.81 -11.22
C GLU A 61 -0.93 20.47 -11.89
N GLN A 62 0.12 19.74 -12.26
CA GLN A 62 0.03 18.40 -12.84
C GLN A 62 -0.60 17.42 -11.85
N HIS A 63 -0.20 17.48 -10.57
CA HIS A 63 -0.79 16.65 -9.53
C HIS A 63 -2.29 16.95 -9.33
N LYS A 64 -2.70 18.22 -9.37
CA LYS A 64 -4.13 18.60 -9.32
C LYS A 64 -4.89 18.08 -10.54
N ALA A 65 -4.33 18.22 -11.74
CA ALA A 65 -4.94 17.74 -12.97
C ALA A 65 -5.13 16.22 -12.95
N LEU A 66 -4.10 15.48 -12.55
CA LEU A 66 -4.17 14.02 -12.39
C LEU A 66 -5.25 13.61 -11.39
N LYS A 67 -5.31 14.30 -10.23
CA LYS A 67 -6.32 14.02 -9.22
C LYS A 67 -7.74 14.28 -9.72
N ARG A 68 -7.97 15.36 -10.46
CA ARG A 68 -9.29 15.67 -11.05
C ARG A 68 -9.69 14.62 -12.06
N PHE A 69 -8.78 14.27 -12.97
CA PHE A 69 -9.04 13.23 -13.97
C PHE A 69 -9.37 11.88 -13.32
N ALA A 70 -8.66 11.51 -12.27
CA ALA A 70 -8.91 10.29 -11.50
C ALA A 70 -10.32 10.31 -10.85
N LEU A 71 -10.72 11.45 -10.28
CA LEU A 71 -12.06 11.63 -9.71
C LEU A 71 -13.16 11.55 -10.77
N ASP A 72 -12.95 12.17 -11.94
CA ASP A 72 -13.93 12.17 -13.03
C ASP A 72 -14.14 10.76 -13.61
N ALA A 73 -13.10 9.92 -13.56
CA ALA A 73 -13.13 8.54 -14.03
C ALA A 73 -13.47 7.50 -12.94
N ASP A 74 -13.79 7.94 -11.71
CA ASP A 74 -13.98 7.08 -10.52
C ASP A 74 -12.84 6.04 -10.34
N ALA A 75 -11.61 6.50 -10.51
CA ALA A 75 -10.41 5.67 -10.51
C ALA A 75 -9.31 6.26 -9.60
N ASP A 76 -8.33 5.43 -9.26
CA ASP A 76 -7.14 5.89 -8.55
C ASP A 76 -6.10 6.51 -9.49
N ALA A 77 -5.31 7.45 -8.99
CA ALA A 77 -4.18 8.02 -9.74
C ALA A 77 -3.20 6.93 -10.24
N SER A 78 -3.03 5.85 -9.46
CA SER A 78 -2.21 4.70 -9.87
C SER A 78 -2.80 3.92 -11.05
N GLU A 79 -4.13 3.85 -11.15
CA GLU A 79 -4.82 3.17 -12.25
C GLU A 79 -4.76 4.01 -13.51
N VAL A 80 -4.96 5.33 -13.39
CA VAL A 80 -4.78 6.28 -14.50
C VAL A 80 -3.37 6.17 -15.08
N MET A 81 -2.33 6.17 -14.24
CA MET A 81 -0.95 6.02 -14.70
C MET A 81 -0.70 4.67 -15.37
N ARG A 82 -1.29 3.59 -14.85
CA ARG A 82 -1.17 2.26 -15.48
C ARG A 82 -1.87 2.21 -16.83
N ALA A 83 -3.03 2.83 -16.96
CA ALA A 83 -3.76 2.94 -18.22
C ALA A 83 -2.96 3.73 -19.25
N LEU A 84 -2.38 4.87 -18.85
CA LEU A 84 -1.51 5.68 -19.72
C LEU A 84 -0.29 4.89 -20.21
N LEU A 85 0.38 4.15 -19.32
CA LEU A 85 1.51 3.28 -19.70
C LEU A 85 1.09 2.16 -20.66
N SER A 86 -0.09 1.57 -20.45
CA SER A 86 -0.65 0.55 -21.37
C SER A 86 -0.96 1.13 -22.75
N GLN A 87 -1.54 2.34 -22.80
CA GLN A 87 -1.80 3.06 -24.04
C GLN A 87 -0.50 3.41 -24.76
N LEU A 88 0.55 3.81 -24.04
CA LEU A 88 1.85 4.10 -24.63
C LEU A 88 2.50 2.87 -25.29
N GLN A 89 2.23 1.67 -24.77
CA GLN A 89 2.73 0.41 -25.32
C GLN A 89 1.94 -0.07 -26.55
N THR A 90 0.65 0.21 -26.59
CA THR A 90 -0.28 -0.32 -27.61
C THR A 90 -0.56 0.67 -28.74
N ASN A 91 -0.49 1.98 -28.49
CA ASN A 91 -0.83 3.02 -29.45
C ASN A 91 0.43 3.74 -29.96
N THR A 92 0.83 3.42 -31.20
CA THR A 92 2.00 4.00 -31.87
C THR A 92 1.87 5.51 -32.07
N ALA A 93 0.67 6.03 -32.31
CA ALA A 93 0.48 7.47 -32.51
C ALA A 93 0.74 8.26 -31.23
N LEU A 94 0.20 7.77 -30.10
CA LEU A 94 0.47 8.36 -28.78
C LEU A 94 1.95 8.27 -28.44
N ARG A 95 2.58 7.12 -28.68
CA ARG A 95 4.02 6.92 -28.46
C ARG A 95 4.86 7.94 -29.23
N ASN A 96 4.57 8.14 -30.50
CA ASN A 96 5.30 9.10 -31.33
C ASN A 96 5.06 10.54 -30.85
N ALA A 97 3.83 10.90 -30.46
CA ALA A 97 3.54 12.21 -29.90
C ALA A 97 4.34 12.50 -28.62
N VAL A 98 4.45 11.52 -27.72
CA VAL A 98 5.27 11.63 -26.50
C VAL A 98 6.75 11.74 -26.83
N LEU A 99 7.27 10.94 -27.78
CA LEU A 99 8.68 11.05 -28.21
C LEU A 99 9.01 12.42 -28.81
N THR A 100 8.09 12.99 -29.60
CA THR A 100 8.25 14.34 -30.14
C THR A 100 8.23 15.40 -29.04
N ALA A 101 7.32 15.29 -28.07
CA ALA A 101 7.26 16.22 -26.94
C ALA A 101 8.57 16.20 -26.13
N LEU A 102 9.09 15.01 -25.84
CA LEU A 102 10.38 14.84 -25.14
C LEU A 102 11.60 15.33 -25.92
N SER A 103 11.49 15.50 -27.24
CA SER A 103 12.59 16.00 -28.08
C SER A 103 12.62 17.53 -28.20
N ASN A 104 11.54 18.19 -27.76
CA ASN A 104 11.36 19.65 -27.87
C ASN A 104 11.58 20.38 -26.54
N ASP A 105 11.77 19.66 -25.43
CA ASP A 105 12.23 20.16 -24.13
C ASP A 105 13.76 20.14 -24.05
#